data_AF-A0A7F8KCW7-F1
#
_entry.id   AF-A0A7F8KCW7-F1
#
_cell.length_a   1.000
_cell.length_b   1.000
_cell.length_c   1.000
_cell.angle_alpha   90.00
_cell.angle_beta   90.00
_cell.angle_gamma   90.00
#
_symmetry.space_group_name_H-M   'P 1'
#
loop_
_entity.id
_entity.type
_entity.pdbx_description
1 polymer ?
#
loop_
_entity_poly.entity_id
_entity_poly.type
_entity_poly.pdbx_seq_one_letter_code
_entity_poly.pdbx_strand_id
1 'polypeptide(L)'
;MSTMKLFTGLILCSLVLGVHSQWFSFLGEAYEGAKDMWRAYSDMKEARYIDSDKYFHARGNYDAAQRGPGGVWAAEVISDARENLQRVTDLFQHGDSGHGLEDSKADQFANEWGRSGKDPNYFRPAGLPDKY
;
A
#
# COMPACT_ATOMS: atom_id res chain seq x y z
N MET A 1 4.70 51.74 -5.84
CA MET A 1 5.31 50.90 -4.78
C MET A 1 4.31 50.00 -4.04
N SER A 2 3.06 50.41 -3.81
CA SER A 2 2.03 49.59 -3.13
C SER A 2 1.58 48.35 -3.94
N THR A 3 1.40 48.50 -5.25
CA THR A 3 0.91 47.45 -6.17
C THR A 3 1.84 46.22 -6.27
N MET A 4 3.16 46.44 -6.25
CA MET A 4 4.14 45.34 -6.30
C MET A 4 4.12 44.48 -5.02
N LYS A 5 3.95 45.11 -3.84
CA LYS A 5 3.90 44.40 -2.56
C LYS A 5 2.64 43.52 -2.44
N LEU A 6 1.51 44.02 -2.97
CA LEU A 6 0.26 43.28 -3.03
C LEU A 6 0.35 42.06 -3.96
N PHE A 7 0.98 42.22 -5.13
CA PHE A 7 1.18 41.13 -6.09
C PHE A 7 2.11 40.05 -5.55
N THR A 8 3.24 40.44 -4.94
CA THR A 8 4.14 39.49 -4.27
C THR A 8 3.46 38.77 -3.11
N GLY A 9 2.65 39.48 -2.31
CA GLY A 9 1.86 38.88 -1.23
C GLY A 9 0.85 37.85 -1.72
N LEU A 10 0.15 38.13 -2.83
CA LEU A 10 -0.81 37.21 -3.43
C LEU A 10 -0.12 35.94 -3.97
N ILE A 11 1.03 36.07 -4.63
CA ILE A 11 1.82 34.92 -5.09
C ILE A 11 2.24 34.06 -3.89
N LEU A 12 2.81 34.66 -2.84
CA LEU A 12 3.24 33.93 -1.66
C LEU A 12 2.07 33.21 -0.97
N CYS A 13 0.92 33.88 -0.85
CA CYS A 13 -0.28 33.32 -0.23
C CYS A 13 -0.85 32.15 -1.06
N SER A 14 -0.89 32.29 -2.39
CA SER A 14 -1.33 31.21 -3.30
C SER A 14 -0.42 29.98 -3.26
N LEU A 15 0.90 30.17 -3.13
CA LEU A 15 1.87 29.07 -2.98
C LEU A 15 1.68 28.35 -1.64
N VAL A 16 1.51 29.08 -0.54
CA VAL A 16 1.26 28.49 0.78
C VAL A 16 -0.03 27.69 0.79
N LEU A 17 -1.13 28.25 0.26
CA LEU A 17 -2.42 27.54 0.18
C LEU A 17 -2.35 26.30 -0.73
N GLY A 18 -1.64 26.40 -1.86
CA GLY A 18 -1.41 25.28 -2.77
C GLY A 18 -0.66 24.13 -2.09
N VAL A 19 0.46 24.42 -1.43
CA VAL A 19 1.23 23.42 -0.67
C VAL A 19 0.37 22.79 0.43
N HIS A 20 -0.39 23.59 1.17
CA HIS A 20 -1.25 23.09 2.23
C HIS A 20 -2.32 22.12 1.70
N SER A 21 -2.95 22.46 0.57
CA SER A 21 -3.97 21.60 -0.06
C SER A 21 -3.42 20.25 -0.53
N GLN A 22 -2.22 20.24 -1.12
CA GLN A 22 -1.59 19.01 -1.60
C GLN A 22 -1.15 18.09 -0.46
N TRP A 23 -0.70 18.66 0.66
CA TRP A 23 -0.38 17.90 1.87
C TRP A 23 -1.62 17.24 2.49
N PHE A 24 -2.76 17.94 2.55
CA PHE A 24 -3.99 17.35 3.06
C PHE A 24 -4.52 16.22 2.16
N SER A 25 -4.45 16.40 0.84
CA SER A 25 -4.79 15.32 -0.11
C SER A 25 -3.90 14.10 0.13
N PHE A 26 -2.57 14.27 0.15
CA PHE A 26 -1.63 13.17 0.37
C PHE A 26 -1.92 12.41 1.68
N LEU A 27 -2.17 13.12 2.79
CA LEU A 27 -2.48 12.48 4.07
C LEU A 27 -3.82 11.74 4.05
N GLY A 28 -4.83 12.29 3.36
CA GLY A 28 -6.11 11.62 3.15
C GLY A 28 -5.97 10.34 2.32
N GLU A 29 -5.20 10.39 1.24
CA GLU A 29 -4.89 9.25 0.38
C GLU A 29 -4.12 8.16 1.15
N ALA A 30 -3.14 8.55 1.96
CA ALA A 30 -2.37 7.63 2.79
C ALA A 30 -3.23 6.95 3.87
N TYR A 31 -4.12 7.71 4.51
CA TYR A 31 -5.06 7.16 5.49
C TYR A 31 -6.02 6.14 4.86
N GLU A 32 -6.60 6.47 3.70
CA GLU A 32 -7.47 5.54 2.98
C GLU A 32 -6.70 4.32 2.45
N GLY A 33 -5.48 4.51 1.94
CA GLY A 33 -4.62 3.40 1.52
C GLY A 33 -4.25 2.46 2.67
N ALA A 34 -3.97 3.00 3.86
CA ALA A 34 -3.73 2.19 5.05
C ALA A 34 -4.98 1.38 5.46
N LYS A 35 -6.19 1.95 5.34
CA LYS A 35 -7.44 1.22 5.56
C LYS A 35 -7.63 0.09 4.55
N ASP A 36 -7.27 0.30 3.29
CA ASP A 36 -7.35 -0.73 2.25
C ASP A 36 -6.38 -1.89 2.52
N MET A 37 -5.14 -1.58 2.93
CA MET A 37 -4.17 -2.60 3.37
C MET A 37 -4.68 -3.39 4.57
N TRP A 38 -5.27 -2.71 5.56
CA TRP A 38 -5.87 -3.37 6.72
C TRP A 38 -7.06 -4.25 6.34
N ARG A 39 -7.91 -3.80 5.43
CA ARG A 39 -9.04 -4.58 4.90
C ARG A 39 -8.55 -5.84 4.20
N ALA A 40 -7.52 -5.73 3.35
CA ALA A 40 -6.95 -6.89 2.69
C ALA A 40 -6.38 -7.93 3.67
N TYR A 41 -5.68 -7.47 4.71
CA TYR A 41 -5.24 -8.34 5.79
C TYR A 41 -6.42 -9.00 6.53
N SER A 42 -7.45 -8.22 6.87
CA SER A 42 -8.63 -8.72 7.59
C SER A 42 -9.38 -9.77 6.78
N ASP A 43 -9.59 -9.53 5.49
CA ASP A 43 -10.24 -10.47 4.58
C ASP A 43 -9.42 -11.74 4.39
N MET A 44 -8.08 -11.63 4.27
CA MET A 44 -7.20 -12.81 4.25
C MET A 44 -7.38 -13.68 5.49
N LYS A 45 -7.46 -13.05 6.67
CA LYS A 45 -7.66 -13.75 7.95
C LYS A 45 -9.07 -14.33 8.08
N GLU A 46 -10.07 -13.69 7.51
CA GLU A 46 -11.46 -14.17 7.48
C GLU A 46 -11.63 -15.34 6.51
N ALA A 47 -11.10 -15.20 5.29
CA ALA A 47 -11.22 -16.19 4.22
C ALA A 47 -10.60 -17.53 4.61
N ARG A 48 -9.45 -17.50 5.33
CA ARG A 48 -8.67 -18.69 5.71
C ARG A 48 -8.51 -19.68 4.55
N TYR A 49 -8.27 -19.14 3.36
CA TYR A 49 -8.25 -19.90 2.12
C TYR A 49 -6.82 -20.22 1.71
N ILE A 50 -6.57 -21.48 1.38
CA ILE A 50 -5.24 -21.96 0.97
C ILE A 50 -4.82 -21.26 -0.33
N ASP A 51 -3.53 -20.94 -0.44
CA ASP A 51 -2.91 -20.28 -1.60
C ASP A 51 -3.52 -18.91 -1.99
N SER A 52 -4.17 -18.23 -1.04
CA SER A 52 -4.77 -16.91 -1.25
C SER A 52 -3.90 -15.73 -0.82
N ASP A 53 -2.73 -15.97 -0.23
CA ASP A 53 -1.90 -14.90 0.34
C ASP A 53 -1.53 -13.83 -0.70
N LYS A 54 -0.97 -14.23 -1.86
CA LYS A 54 -0.52 -13.33 -2.93
C LYS A 54 -1.68 -12.54 -3.53
N TYR A 55 -2.87 -13.13 -3.55
CA TYR A 55 -4.09 -12.41 -3.93
C TYR A 55 -4.37 -11.23 -2.99
N PHE A 56 -4.36 -11.46 -1.68
CA PHE A 56 -4.62 -10.39 -0.71
C PHE A 56 -3.49 -9.36 -0.65
N HIS A 57 -2.24 -9.77 -0.86
CA HIS A 57 -1.11 -8.86 -1.05
C HIS A 57 -1.31 -7.92 -2.24
N ALA A 58 -1.61 -8.49 -3.41
CA ALA A 58 -1.85 -7.73 -4.62
C ALA A 58 -3.09 -6.85 -4.51
N ARG A 59 -4.20 -7.37 -3.97
CA ARG A 59 -5.46 -6.62 -3.83
C ARG A 59 -5.32 -5.43 -2.88
N GLY A 60 -4.70 -5.62 -1.72
CA GLY A 60 -4.46 -4.52 -0.78
C GLY A 60 -3.61 -3.41 -1.40
N ASN A 61 -2.52 -3.78 -2.07
CA ASN A 61 -1.66 -2.82 -2.77
C ASN A 61 -2.37 -2.14 -3.95
N TYR A 62 -3.19 -2.87 -4.70
CA TYR A 62 -3.99 -2.34 -5.81
C TYR A 62 -4.98 -1.30 -5.31
N ASP A 63 -5.80 -1.65 -4.31
CA ASP A 63 -6.81 -0.77 -3.73
C ASP A 63 -6.18 0.51 -3.17
N ALA A 64 -5.09 0.37 -2.42
CA ALA A 64 -4.36 1.50 -1.85
C ALA A 64 -3.76 2.40 -2.95
N ALA A 65 -3.19 1.82 -4.01
CA ALA A 65 -2.64 2.58 -5.13
C ALA A 65 -3.72 3.38 -5.89
N GLN A 66 -4.97 2.89 -5.94
CA GLN A 66 -6.09 3.63 -6.53
C GLN A 66 -6.45 4.90 -5.76
N ARG A 67 -5.98 5.08 -4.53
CA ARG A 67 -6.23 6.31 -3.75
C ARG A 67 -5.39 7.49 -4.23
N GLY A 68 -4.22 7.24 -4.83
CA GLY A 68 -3.29 8.28 -5.26
C GLY A 68 -1.89 8.11 -4.65
N PRO A 69 -0.99 9.10 -4.82
CA PRO A 69 0.39 9.03 -4.33
C PRO A 69 0.52 8.71 -2.84
N GLY A 70 -0.36 9.23 -1.98
CA GLY A 70 -0.34 8.90 -0.55
C GLY A 70 -0.71 7.44 -0.29
N GLY A 71 -1.62 6.89 -1.06
CA GLY A 71 -2.01 5.47 -0.97
C GLY A 71 -0.91 4.53 -1.45
N VAL A 72 -0.22 4.88 -2.54
CA VAL A 72 0.99 4.16 -3.01
C VAL A 72 2.07 4.14 -1.92
N TRP A 73 2.34 5.29 -1.31
CA TRP A 73 3.29 5.41 -0.21
C TRP A 73 2.88 4.55 1.00
N ALA A 74 1.61 4.59 1.39
CA ALA A 74 1.11 3.78 2.50
C ALA A 74 1.24 2.28 2.21
N ALA A 75 0.92 1.85 0.99
CA ALA A 75 1.04 0.44 0.58
C ALA A 75 2.49 -0.05 0.63
N GLU A 76 3.45 0.78 0.19
CA GLU A 76 4.89 0.49 0.26
C GLU A 76 5.37 0.31 1.70
N VAL A 77 5.15 1.33 2.54
CA VAL A 77 5.60 1.31 3.94
C VAL A 77 5.02 0.13 4.71
N ILE A 78 3.73 -0.17 4.52
CA ILE A 78 3.06 -1.28 5.21
C ILE A 78 3.55 -2.64 4.69
N SER A 79 3.78 -2.77 3.38
CA SER A 79 4.30 -4.00 2.78
C SER A 79 5.70 -4.32 3.33
N ASP A 80 6.60 -3.34 3.36
CA ASP A 80 7.96 -3.49 3.85
C ASP A 80 7.99 -3.76 5.36
N ALA A 81 7.12 -3.10 6.13
CA ALA A 81 6.98 -3.37 7.56
C ALA A 81 6.53 -4.82 7.83
N ARG A 82 5.56 -5.32 7.03
CA ARG A 82 5.10 -6.71 7.13
C ARG A 82 6.20 -7.71 6.77
N GLU A 83 6.95 -7.46 5.70
CA GLU A 83 8.07 -8.31 5.28
C GLU A 83 9.14 -8.42 6.38
N ASN A 84 9.54 -7.28 6.96
CA ASN A 84 10.54 -7.26 8.02
C ASN A 84 10.09 -8.06 9.24
N LEU A 85 8.82 -7.92 9.65
CA LEU A 85 8.28 -8.70 10.77
C LEU A 85 8.24 -10.20 10.45
N GLN A 86 7.89 -10.56 9.22
CA GLN A 86 7.85 -11.95 8.78
C GLN A 86 9.24 -12.58 8.76
N ARG A 87 10.24 -11.90 8.20
CA ARG A 87 11.65 -12.37 8.21
C ARG A 87 12.21 -12.58 9.61
N VAL A 88 11.88 -11.68 10.55
CA VAL A 88 12.25 -11.87 11.96
C VAL A 88 11.60 -13.12 12.52
N THR A 89 10.32 -13.31 12.23
CA THR A 89 9.55 -14.47 12.72
C THR A 89 10.08 -15.78 12.13
N ASP A 90 10.36 -15.83 10.83
CA ASP A 90 10.89 -16.99 10.13
C ASP A 90 12.29 -17.37 10.63
N LEU A 91 13.14 -16.39 10.94
CA LEU A 91 14.45 -16.64 11.53
C LEU A 91 14.33 -17.41 12.86
N PHE A 92 13.36 -17.04 13.70
CA PHE A 92 13.12 -17.73 14.96
C PHE A 92 12.48 -19.11 14.80
N GLN A 93 11.65 -19.32 13.78
CA GLN A 93 10.93 -20.59 13.59
C GLN A 93 11.69 -21.61 12.74
N HIS A 94 12.40 -21.15 11.71
CA HIS A 94 12.93 -21.97 10.63
C HIS A 94 14.44 -21.81 10.40
N GLY A 95 15.10 -20.89 11.13
CA GLY A 95 16.53 -20.61 10.94
C GLY A 95 16.85 -20.10 9.52
N ASP A 96 18.09 -20.29 9.07
CA ASP A 96 18.56 -19.84 7.76
C ASP A 96 18.30 -20.88 6.63
N SER A 97 17.09 -21.40 6.58
CA SER A 97 16.70 -22.48 5.64
C SER A 97 16.50 -22.00 4.19
N GLY A 98 16.68 -20.71 3.90
CA GLY A 98 16.44 -20.10 2.59
C GLY A 98 14.96 -19.92 2.22
N HIS A 99 14.04 -20.67 2.85
CA HIS A 99 12.60 -20.60 2.63
C HIS A 99 12.03 -19.18 2.82
N GLY A 100 12.40 -18.47 3.89
CA GLY A 100 11.91 -17.12 4.16
C GLY A 100 12.34 -16.08 3.10
N LEU A 101 13.42 -16.33 2.34
CA LEU A 101 13.86 -15.45 1.28
C LEU A 101 13.05 -15.63 -0.01
N GLU A 102 12.70 -16.86 -0.35
CA GLU A 102 11.86 -17.15 -1.53
C GLU A 102 10.43 -16.65 -1.33
N ASP A 103 9.87 -16.89 -0.15
CA ASP A 103 8.53 -16.40 0.22
C ASP A 103 8.47 -14.87 0.23
N SER A 104 9.47 -14.19 0.81
CA SER A 104 9.57 -12.72 0.78
C SER A 104 9.59 -12.16 -0.64
N LYS A 105 10.35 -12.78 -1.56
CA LYS A 105 10.39 -12.34 -2.98
C LYS A 105 9.04 -12.51 -3.66
N ALA A 106 8.35 -13.62 -3.40
CA ALA A 106 7.02 -13.86 -3.96
C ALA A 106 5.99 -12.85 -3.40
N ASP A 107 6.05 -12.54 -2.11
CA ASP A 107 5.22 -11.52 -1.47
C ASP A 107 5.48 -10.14 -2.09
N GLN A 108 6.75 -9.75 -2.26
CA GLN A 108 7.10 -8.47 -2.87
C GLN A 108 6.64 -8.37 -4.33
N PHE A 109 6.79 -9.44 -5.11
CA PHE A 109 6.25 -9.48 -6.47
C PHE A 109 4.73 -9.25 -6.50
N ALA A 110 3.98 -9.88 -5.60
CA ALA A 110 2.53 -9.66 -5.51
C ALA A 110 2.17 -8.23 -5.07
N ASN A 111 2.91 -7.68 -4.11
CA ASN A 111 2.74 -6.29 -3.66
C ASN A 111 2.95 -5.31 -4.83
N GLU A 112 4.07 -5.43 -5.55
CA GLU A 112 4.41 -4.58 -6.69
C GLU A 112 3.43 -4.73 -7.85
N TRP A 113 3.00 -5.97 -8.14
CA TRP A 113 1.99 -6.24 -9.16
C TRP A 113 0.72 -5.43 -8.91
N GLY A 114 0.16 -5.56 -7.70
CA GLY A 114 -1.01 -4.80 -7.29
C GLY A 114 -0.77 -3.29 -7.31
N ARG A 115 0.33 -2.83 -6.71
CA ARG A 115 0.65 -1.40 -6.59
C ARG A 115 0.88 -0.73 -7.94
N SER A 116 1.32 -1.49 -8.94
CA SER A 116 1.45 -1.02 -10.34
C SER A 116 0.12 -0.91 -11.09
N GLY A 117 -1.01 -1.26 -10.45
CA GLY A 117 -2.34 -1.21 -11.03
C GLY A 117 -2.71 -2.42 -11.90
N LYS A 118 -1.95 -3.52 -11.81
CA LYS A 118 -2.30 -4.77 -12.50
C LYS A 118 -3.36 -5.53 -11.71
N ASP A 119 -4.16 -6.32 -12.43
CA ASP A 119 -5.28 -7.07 -11.87
C ASP A 119 -4.82 -8.06 -10.79
N PRO A 120 -5.29 -7.92 -9.53
CA PRO A 120 -4.99 -8.86 -8.45
C PRO A 120 -5.48 -10.28 -8.72
N ASN A 121 -6.48 -10.45 -9.59
CA ASN A 121 -7.02 -11.78 -9.93
C ASN A 121 -6.01 -12.69 -10.62
N TYR A 122 -4.88 -12.15 -11.08
CA TYR A 122 -3.71 -12.93 -11.49
C TYR A 122 -3.29 -13.97 -10.42
N PHE A 123 -3.45 -13.65 -9.14
CA PHE A 123 -3.13 -14.53 -8.01
C PHE A 123 -4.36 -15.20 -7.38
N ARG A 124 -5.57 -15.00 -7.91
CA ARG A 124 -6.79 -15.51 -7.25
C ARG A 124 -6.83 -17.04 -7.34
N PRO A 125 -6.88 -17.77 -6.21
CA PRO A 125 -7.02 -19.21 -6.24
C PRO A 125 -8.45 -19.61 -6.64
N ALA A 126 -8.57 -20.74 -7.32
CA ALA A 126 -9.87 -21.27 -7.72
C ALA A 126 -10.75 -21.53 -6.47
N GLY A 127 -11.98 -21.05 -6.52
CA GLY A 127 -12.96 -21.22 -5.45
C GLY A 127 -12.87 -20.20 -4.30
N LEU A 128 -11.96 -19.22 -4.35
CA LEU A 128 -12.00 -18.10 -3.40
C LEU A 128 -13.34 -17.37 -3.51
N PRO A 129 -14.13 -17.21 -2.43
CA PRO A 129 -15.45 -16.59 -2.50
C PRO A 129 -15.44 -15.20 -3.12
N ASP A 130 -16.37 -14.92 -4.04
CA ASP A 130 -16.44 -13.68 -4.83
C ASP A 130 -16.59 -12.38 -4.02
N LYS A 131 -16.92 -12.48 -2.73
CA LYS A 131 -16.95 -11.31 -1.84
C LYS A 131 -15.55 -10.74 -1.56
N TYR A 132 -14.51 -11.54 -1.81
CA TYR A 132 -13.11 -11.17 -1.68
C TYR A 132 -12.52 -10.82 -3.03
#